data_AF-A0A395N5X7-F1
#
_entry.id   AF-A0A395N5X7-F1
#
_cell.length_a   1.000
_cell.length_b   1.000
_cell.length_c   1.000
_cell.angle_alpha   90.00
_cell.angle_beta   90.00
_cell.angle_gamma   90.00
#
_symmetry.space_group_name_H-M   'P 1'
#
loop_
_entity.id
_entity.type
_entity.pdbx_description
1 polymer ?
#
loop_
_entity_poly.entity_id
_entity_poly.type
_entity_poly.pdbx_seq_one_letter_code
_entity_poly.pdbx_strand_id
1 'polypeptide(L)'
;MPHATSSSPKMFSRIKDKFTSKKSTRDLKTQYNGINMGNSNTTPTCYASNNPFLDIPNEAPPAYESYPKASNLDIPRRAASPAPSMSSITSAEDKYAFLSTFDTVFVIDDSGSMAGRSWREVREALSTIAPICTSHDPDGIDVYFLNHRSSATGSGTQAPGGYFNIRDARQVSRLFESVRPCGSTPTGARLHSILKPYVSHIARRAENIDSTKPVNIIVITDGCPTDDPEGIIVHHARKLDKIEAPPHQVGIQFFQVGNELGATKALRELDDELSEQGIRDMVDTATWNSTTANNTQTLTADGILKVVLGAVVRRLDRRSTHGSPQGRAR
;
A
#
# COMPACT_ATOMS: atom_id res chain seq x y z
N MET A 1 -22.19 51.20 24.85
CA MET A 1 -21.20 51.98 25.63
C MET A 1 -21.81 52.28 26.99
N PRO A 2 -21.11 52.17 28.15
CA PRO A 2 -19.70 51.78 28.38
C PRO A 2 -19.56 50.54 29.31
N HIS A 3 -18.65 49.61 28.99
CA HIS A 3 -17.32 49.36 29.59
C HIS A 3 -17.29 48.83 31.03
N ALA A 4 -16.78 47.60 31.18
CA ALA A 4 -15.76 47.27 32.18
C ALA A 4 -14.89 46.08 31.71
N THR A 5 -13.60 46.34 31.65
CA THR A 5 -12.47 45.49 31.27
C THR A 5 -11.86 44.77 32.48
N SER A 6 -11.33 43.55 32.30
CA SER A 6 -10.26 42.96 33.14
C SER A 6 -9.77 41.66 32.47
N SER A 7 -8.66 41.68 31.75
CA SER A 7 -7.27 41.40 32.19
C SER A 7 -6.98 39.91 32.48
N SER A 8 -6.12 39.33 31.64
CA SER A 8 -5.51 37.99 31.76
C SER A 8 -4.63 37.83 33.03
N PRO A 9 -4.16 36.60 33.34
CA PRO A 9 -2.84 36.24 32.81
C PRO A 9 -2.68 34.78 32.33
N LYS A 10 -1.68 34.63 31.45
CA LYS A 10 -1.09 33.38 30.97
C LYS A 10 -0.44 32.61 32.13
N MET A 11 -0.52 31.28 32.12
CA MET A 11 0.50 30.43 32.75
C MET A 11 0.92 29.29 31.82
N PHE A 12 2.11 29.46 31.26
CA PHE A 12 2.97 28.36 30.86
C PHE A 12 3.49 27.69 32.13
N SER A 13 3.42 26.36 32.21
CA SER A 13 4.35 25.62 33.07
C SER A 13 5.00 24.50 32.27
N ARG A 14 6.33 24.61 32.26
CA ARG A 14 7.33 23.76 31.62
C ARG A 14 8.02 23.10 32.81
N ILE A 15 7.98 21.77 32.94
CA ILE A 15 8.78 21.06 33.94
C ILE A 15 9.68 20.07 33.23
N LYS A 16 10.98 20.32 33.37
CA LYS A 16 12.10 19.48 32.96
C LYS A 16 12.40 18.44 34.04
N ASP A 17 12.85 17.28 33.56
CA ASP A 17 13.89 16.38 34.07
C ASP A 17 14.31 16.43 35.54
N LYS A 18 14.30 15.24 36.18
CA LYS A 18 15.28 14.85 37.19
C LYS A 18 15.67 13.37 37.01
N PHE A 19 16.90 13.17 36.53
CA PHE A 19 17.73 11.99 36.78
C PHE A 19 17.88 11.76 38.29
N THR A 20 17.74 10.52 38.77
CA THR A 20 18.64 9.99 39.83
C THR A 20 18.86 8.48 39.66
N SER A 21 20.15 8.14 39.63
CA SER A 21 20.74 6.81 39.65
C SER A 21 20.70 6.23 41.08
N LYS A 22 20.44 4.92 41.21
CA LYS A 22 20.96 4.11 42.32
C LYS A 22 21.38 2.71 41.85
N LYS A 23 22.69 2.48 41.93
CA LYS A 23 23.36 1.17 41.97
C LYS A 23 22.95 0.39 43.23
N SER A 24 22.86 -0.93 43.11
CA SER A 24 23.16 -1.86 44.20
C SER A 24 23.82 -3.11 43.62
N THR A 25 25.01 -3.42 44.14
CA THR A 25 25.87 -4.58 43.87
C THR A 25 25.85 -5.53 45.07
N ARG A 26 25.98 -6.84 44.80
CA ARG A 26 26.72 -7.90 45.54
C ARG A 26 26.42 -9.24 44.83
N ASP A 27 27.33 -9.79 44.04
CA ASP A 27 28.51 -10.64 44.37
C ASP A 27 28.18 -11.98 45.04
N LEU A 28 28.51 -13.08 44.33
CA LEU A 28 29.23 -14.26 44.85
C LEU A 28 29.68 -15.23 43.73
N LYS A 29 31.01 -15.19 43.48
CA LYS A 29 32.02 -16.25 43.22
C LYS A 29 31.62 -17.56 42.51
N THR A 30 32.22 -17.91 41.36
CA THR A 30 33.59 -18.46 41.08
C THR A 30 33.64 -19.99 41.06
N GLN A 31 33.94 -20.58 39.90
CA GLN A 31 34.95 -21.64 39.80
C GLN A 31 35.61 -21.67 38.41
N TYR A 32 36.93 -21.73 38.43
CA TYR A 32 37.89 -21.66 37.34
C TYR A 32 38.50 -23.04 37.08
N ASN A 33 38.94 -23.28 35.83
CA ASN A 33 40.16 -24.01 35.41
C ASN A 33 40.42 -23.50 33.96
N GLY A 34 41.51 -22.81 33.60
CA GLY A 34 42.93 -23.20 33.60
C GLY A 34 43.18 -24.20 32.44
N ILE A 35 44.04 -24.02 31.41
CA ILE A 35 45.36 -23.37 31.29
C ILE A 35 45.69 -23.10 29.79
N ASN A 36 46.13 -21.87 29.49
CA ASN A 36 47.28 -21.37 28.72
C ASN A 36 47.86 -21.98 27.40
N MET A 37 48.13 -21.03 26.46
CA MET A 37 49.28 -20.83 25.54
C MET A 37 49.60 -21.79 24.37
N GLY A 38 49.74 -21.21 23.17
CA GLY A 38 50.51 -21.79 22.07
C GLY A 38 50.31 -21.12 20.71
N ASN A 39 51.18 -20.16 20.36
CA ASN A 39 51.31 -19.57 19.03
C ASN A 39 52.20 -20.48 18.15
N SER A 40 51.80 -20.80 16.92
CA SER A 40 52.71 -21.05 15.79
C SER A 40 51.98 -21.29 14.47
N ASN A 41 52.47 -20.60 13.44
CA ASN A 41 52.26 -20.86 12.02
C ASN A 41 52.57 -22.32 11.68
N THR A 42 51.76 -22.97 10.84
CA THR A 42 52.14 -23.52 9.52
C THR A 42 51.03 -24.44 8.98
N THR A 43 50.92 -24.40 7.65
CA THR A 43 50.01 -25.10 6.72
C THR A 43 49.71 -26.58 7.00
N PRO A 44 48.49 -27.08 6.74
CA PRO A 44 48.24 -28.49 6.55
C PRO A 44 48.35 -28.89 5.07
N THR A 45 49.28 -29.82 4.80
CA THR A 45 49.33 -30.70 3.62
C THR A 45 48.05 -31.53 3.49
N CYS A 46 47.45 -31.52 2.30
CA CYS A 46 46.29 -32.32 1.93
C CYS A 46 46.70 -33.71 1.42
N TYR A 47 45.95 -34.72 1.87
CA TYR A 47 45.95 -36.06 1.29
C TYR A 47 45.18 -36.05 -0.05
N ALA A 48 45.75 -36.73 -1.03
CA ALA A 48 45.21 -36.91 -2.37
C ALA A 48 44.01 -37.86 -2.40
N SER A 49 43.00 -37.57 -3.23
CA SER A 49 42.75 -38.30 -4.49
C SER A 49 41.36 -38.02 -5.09
N ASN A 50 41.37 -37.84 -6.42
CA ASN A 50 40.32 -38.11 -7.42
C ASN A 50 39.16 -37.10 -7.61
N ASN A 51 39.41 -36.08 -8.45
CA ASN A 51 38.39 -35.39 -9.25
C ASN A 51 38.72 -35.56 -10.76
N PRO A 52 37.76 -36.00 -11.63
CA PRO A 52 38.05 -36.43 -13.01
C PRO A 52 37.83 -35.34 -14.07
N PHE A 53 38.19 -34.08 -13.82
CA PHE A 53 37.90 -32.99 -14.77
C PHE A 53 39.04 -31.97 -14.90
N LEU A 54 40.24 -32.44 -15.20
CA LEU A 54 41.35 -31.60 -15.64
C LEU A 54 42.09 -32.25 -16.81
N ASP A 55 41.58 -32.02 -18.01
CA ASP A 55 42.36 -32.03 -19.25
C ASP A 55 42.05 -30.72 -20.00
N ILE A 56 42.98 -29.75 -19.91
CA ILE A 56 42.95 -28.50 -20.67
C ILE A 56 44.00 -28.62 -21.77
N PRO A 57 43.63 -28.70 -23.06
CA PRO A 57 44.57 -28.44 -24.14
C PRO A 57 44.87 -26.95 -24.21
N ASN A 58 46.15 -26.61 -24.07
CA ASN A 58 46.71 -25.29 -24.27
C ASN A 58 46.85 -25.01 -25.78
N GLU A 59 45.82 -24.43 -26.40
CA GLU A 59 45.89 -23.89 -27.76
C GLU A 59 45.22 -22.51 -27.81
N ALA A 60 45.96 -21.51 -28.27
CA ALA A 60 45.48 -20.13 -28.40
C ALA A 60 44.40 -20.06 -29.50
N PRO A 61 43.32 -19.27 -29.31
CA PRO A 61 42.28 -19.17 -30.32
C PRO A 61 42.81 -18.46 -31.58
N PRO A 62 42.30 -18.82 -32.78
CA PRO A 62 42.74 -18.21 -34.02
C PRO A 62 42.37 -16.72 -34.09
N ALA A 63 43.20 -15.95 -34.80
CA ALA A 63 43.00 -14.54 -35.05
C ALA A 63 41.67 -14.27 -35.77
N TYR A 64 40.92 -13.27 -35.29
CA TYR A 64 39.62 -12.90 -35.83
C TYR A 64 39.76 -12.31 -37.24
N GLU A 65 39.25 -13.02 -38.25
CA GLU A 65 39.09 -12.49 -39.61
C GLU A 65 38.01 -11.40 -39.64
N SER A 66 38.31 -10.29 -40.31
CA SER A 66 37.38 -9.18 -40.51
C SER A 66 36.34 -9.52 -41.58
N TYR A 67 35.09 -9.74 -41.18
CA TYR A 67 33.97 -9.91 -42.10
C TYR A 67 33.37 -8.56 -42.54
N PRO A 68 32.84 -8.45 -43.78
CA PRO A 68 32.43 -7.20 -44.39
C PRO A 68 31.14 -6.65 -43.80
N LYS A 69 31.02 -5.31 -43.76
CA LYS A 69 29.80 -4.58 -43.40
C LYS A 69 28.61 -5.07 -44.24
N ALA A 70 27.72 -5.83 -43.62
CA ALA A 70 26.38 -6.09 -44.14
C ALA A 70 25.48 -4.89 -43.77
N SER A 71 24.97 -4.28 -44.82
CA SER A 71 23.96 -3.22 -44.87
C SER A 71 22.67 -3.60 -44.13
N ASN A 72 22.11 -2.62 -43.40
CA ASN A 72 20.71 -2.45 -43.00
C ASN A 72 19.83 -3.71 -43.02
N LEU A 73 19.77 -4.41 -41.89
CA LEU A 73 18.60 -5.20 -41.53
C LEU A 73 17.82 -4.39 -40.50
N ASP A 74 16.65 -3.91 -40.93
CA ASP A 74 15.63 -3.31 -40.07
C ASP A 74 15.18 -4.35 -39.04
N ILE A 75 15.81 -4.33 -37.86
CA ILE A 75 15.30 -5.01 -36.67
C ILE A 75 14.13 -4.16 -36.19
N PRO A 76 12.88 -4.67 -36.12
CA PRO A 76 11.81 -3.92 -35.50
C PRO A 76 12.20 -3.72 -34.03
N ARG A 77 12.55 -2.49 -33.65
CA ARG A 77 12.53 -2.10 -32.24
C ARG A 77 11.14 -2.44 -31.75
N ARG A 78 11.05 -3.38 -30.81
CA ARG A 78 9.81 -3.71 -30.10
C ARG A 78 9.27 -2.40 -29.57
N ALA A 79 8.24 -1.87 -30.25
CA ALA A 79 7.53 -0.70 -29.78
C ALA A 79 7.05 -1.03 -28.37
N ALA A 80 7.18 -0.06 -27.45
CA ALA A 80 6.50 -0.16 -26.17
C ALA A 80 5.04 -0.53 -26.46
N SER A 81 4.59 -1.68 -25.93
CA SER A 81 3.22 -2.12 -26.13
C SER A 81 2.28 -0.97 -25.77
N PRO A 82 1.26 -0.68 -26.59
CA PRO A 82 0.32 0.39 -26.30
C PRO A 82 -0.22 0.22 -24.89
N ALA A 83 -0.06 1.25 -24.07
CA ALA A 83 -0.67 1.34 -22.76
C ALA A 83 -2.18 1.13 -22.87
N PRO A 84 -2.77 0.19 -22.11
CA PRO A 84 -4.21 -0.04 -22.21
C PRO A 84 -4.97 1.16 -21.60
N SER A 85 -5.81 1.80 -22.43
CA SER A 85 -6.80 2.83 -22.06
C SER A 85 -8.08 2.17 -21.55
N MET A 86 -9.01 2.90 -20.92
CA MET A 86 -10.32 2.34 -20.55
C MET A 86 -11.05 1.73 -21.75
N SER A 87 -10.97 2.36 -22.94
CA SER A 87 -11.49 1.80 -24.20
C SER A 87 -10.80 0.51 -24.64
N SER A 88 -9.64 0.17 -24.06
CA SER A 88 -8.89 -1.06 -24.29
C SER A 88 -9.05 -2.10 -23.17
N ILE A 89 -9.50 -1.70 -21.97
CA ILE A 89 -9.62 -2.59 -20.79
C ILE A 89 -11.08 -2.91 -20.47
N THR A 90 -12.00 -1.97 -20.66
CA THR A 90 -13.44 -2.20 -20.52
C THR A 90 -14.12 -2.11 -21.88
N SER A 91 -14.93 -3.10 -22.21
CA SER A 91 -15.87 -2.99 -23.33
C SER A 91 -17.28 -2.71 -22.80
N ALA A 92 -18.22 -2.41 -23.70
CA ALA A 92 -19.64 -2.40 -23.35
C ALA A 92 -20.12 -3.75 -22.80
N GLU A 93 -19.42 -4.87 -23.09
CA GLU A 93 -19.70 -6.19 -22.54
C GLU A 93 -19.16 -6.42 -21.12
N ASP A 94 -18.01 -5.82 -20.74
CA ASP A 94 -17.41 -6.03 -19.41
C ASP A 94 -16.90 -4.72 -18.78
N LYS A 95 -17.79 -4.10 -18.00
CA LYS A 95 -17.52 -2.89 -17.22
C LYS A 95 -16.54 -3.08 -16.05
N TYR A 96 -16.14 -4.32 -15.74
CA TYR A 96 -15.33 -4.67 -14.57
C TYR A 96 -13.99 -5.31 -14.91
N ALA A 97 -13.69 -5.50 -16.19
CA ALA A 97 -12.45 -6.13 -16.65
C ALA A 97 -11.16 -5.51 -16.08
N PHE A 98 -11.17 -4.22 -15.73
CA PHE A 98 -10.02 -3.56 -15.10
C PHE A 98 -9.73 -4.00 -13.67
N LEU A 99 -10.68 -4.63 -12.97
CA LEU A 99 -10.46 -5.20 -11.64
C LEU A 99 -9.32 -6.24 -11.65
N SER A 100 -9.03 -6.83 -12.81
CA SER A 100 -7.88 -7.74 -12.99
C SER A 100 -6.50 -7.07 -12.95
N THR A 101 -6.44 -5.73 -13.01
CA THR A 101 -5.18 -4.98 -13.19
C THR A 101 -4.53 -4.50 -11.89
N PHE A 102 -5.20 -4.66 -10.75
CA PHE A 102 -4.68 -4.29 -9.42
C PHE A 102 -5.22 -5.22 -8.34
N ASP A 103 -4.51 -5.29 -7.22
CA ASP A 103 -4.99 -5.95 -6.02
C ASP A 103 -5.95 -5.00 -5.27
N THR A 104 -7.13 -5.49 -4.90
CA THR A 104 -8.11 -4.71 -4.15
C THR A 104 -7.98 -4.97 -2.65
N VAL A 105 -7.68 -3.92 -1.89
CA VAL A 105 -7.50 -3.97 -0.44
C VAL A 105 -8.54 -3.09 0.25
N PHE A 106 -9.37 -3.65 1.11
CA PHE A 106 -10.28 -2.88 1.96
C PHE A 106 -9.67 -2.66 3.34
N VAL A 107 -9.70 -1.41 3.81
CA VAL A 107 -9.35 -1.04 5.18
C VAL A 107 -10.63 -0.59 5.86
N ILE A 108 -11.16 -1.42 6.74
CA ILE A 108 -12.44 -1.21 7.39
C ILE A 108 -12.23 -0.59 8.76
N ASP A 109 -12.89 0.53 9.01
CA ASP A 109 -13.03 1.09 10.33
C ASP A 109 -13.85 0.16 11.22
N ASP A 110 -13.22 -0.35 12.28
CA ASP A 110 -13.84 -1.12 13.34
C ASP A 110 -13.80 -0.35 14.67
N SER A 111 -13.76 0.99 14.64
CA SER A 111 -13.87 1.84 15.82
C SER A 111 -15.26 1.76 16.47
N GLY A 112 -15.40 2.27 17.69
CA GLY A 112 -16.67 2.24 18.41
C GLY A 112 -17.84 2.96 17.70
N SER A 113 -17.57 3.99 16.88
CA SER A 113 -18.62 4.76 16.17
C SER A 113 -19.34 3.91 15.12
N MET A 114 -18.64 2.94 14.53
CA MET A 114 -19.17 2.06 13.50
C MET A 114 -20.27 1.11 14.00
N ALA A 115 -20.44 0.96 15.32
CA ALA A 115 -21.39 0.02 15.91
C ALA A 115 -22.84 0.22 15.41
N GLY A 116 -23.48 -0.88 15.01
CA GLY A 116 -24.88 -0.88 14.60
C GLY A 116 -25.07 -0.73 13.10
N ARG A 117 -25.49 0.45 12.64
CA ARG A 117 -25.91 0.66 11.24
C ARG A 117 -24.72 0.58 10.27
N SER A 118 -23.71 1.43 10.46
CA SER A 118 -22.52 1.50 9.59
C SER A 118 -21.86 0.12 9.44
N TRP A 119 -21.63 -0.60 10.54
CA TRP A 119 -21.03 -1.93 10.51
C TRP A 119 -21.81 -2.96 9.67
N ARG A 120 -23.15 -2.98 9.80
CA ARG A 120 -24.01 -3.90 9.01
C ARG A 120 -23.99 -3.56 7.53
N GLU A 121 -24.06 -2.26 7.23
CA GLU A 121 -24.03 -1.72 5.88
C GLU A 121 -22.71 -2.08 5.16
N VAL A 122 -21.58 -1.90 5.83
CA VAL A 122 -20.26 -2.29 5.29
C VAL A 122 -20.19 -3.80 5.03
N ARG A 123 -20.66 -4.63 5.97
CA ARG A 123 -20.70 -6.09 5.79
C ARG A 123 -21.49 -6.50 4.55
N GLU A 124 -22.68 -5.92 4.35
CA GLU A 124 -23.58 -6.25 3.24
C GLU A 124 -22.99 -5.82 1.89
N ALA A 125 -22.39 -4.64 1.84
CA ALA A 125 -21.77 -4.15 0.63
C ALA A 125 -20.50 -4.96 0.27
N LEU A 126 -19.63 -5.27 1.23
CA LEU A 126 -18.49 -6.17 0.99
C LEU A 126 -18.93 -7.57 0.56
N SER A 127 -20.00 -8.11 1.16
CA SER A 127 -20.54 -9.42 0.79
C SER A 127 -21.00 -9.47 -0.67
N THR A 128 -21.46 -8.34 -1.20
CA THR A 128 -21.88 -8.23 -2.60
C THR A 128 -20.70 -8.02 -3.55
N ILE A 129 -19.65 -7.34 -3.10
CA ILE A 129 -18.53 -6.94 -3.95
C ILE A 129 -17.45 -8.00 -4.04
N ALA A 130 -17.20 -8.77 -2.98
CA ALA A 130 -16.17 -9.80 -3.01
C ALA A 130 -16.32 -10.79 -4.18
N PRO A 131 -17.54 -11.30 -4.51
CA PRO A 131 -17.73 -12.14 -5.69
C PRO A 131 -17.48 -11.41 -7.03
N ILE A 132 -17.81 -10.11 -7.10
CA ILE A 132 -17.58 -9.29 -8.30
C ILE A 132 -16.09 -9.04 -8.50
N CYS A 133 -15.35 -8.70 -7.45
CA CYS A 133 -13.89 -8.58 -7.54
C CYS A 133 -13.27 -9.92 -7.95
N THR A 134 -13.71 -11.03 -7.35
CA THR A 134 -13.12 -12.35 -7.60
C THR A 134 -13.40 -12.89 -9.00
N SER A 135 -14.46 -12.46 -9.68
CA SER A 135 -14.72 -12.87 -11.07
C SER A 135 -13.68 -12.31 -12.06
N HIS A 136 -12.97 -11.24 -11.69
CA HIS A 136 -11.92 -10.62 -12.51
C HIS A 136 -10.53 -10.75 -11.88
N ASP A 137 -10.45 -10.96 -10.58
CA ASP A 137 -9.21 -11.14 -9.82
C ASP A 137 -9.25 -12.44 -9.01
N PRO A 138 -8.74 -13.57 -9.54
CA PRO A 138 -8.92 -14.88 -8.92
C PRO A 138 -8.28 -15.05 -7.53
N ASP A 139 -7.32 -14.19 -7.16
CA ASP A 139 -6.74 -14.22 -5.83
C ASP A 139 -7.70 -13.67 -4.75
N GLY A 140 -8.64 -12.79 -5.11
CA GLY A 140 -9.71 -12.25 -4.27
C GLY A 140 -9.37 -10.87 -3.70
N ILE A 141 -10.06 -10.49 -2.61
CA ILE A 141 -9.80 -9.21 -1.92
C ILE A 141 -9.06 -9.44 -0.61
N ASP A 142 -8.26 -8.46 -0.21
CA ASP A 142 -7.66 -8.41 1.12
C ASP A 142 -8.43 -7.43 2.00
N VAL A 143 -8.62 -7.79 3.27
CA VAL A 143 -9.33 -6.97 4.26
C VAL A 143 -8.45 -6.75 5.48
N TYR A 144 -8.29 -5.49 5.86
CA TYR A 144 -7.65 -5.08 7.11
C TYR A 144 -8.66 -4.27 7.94
N PHE A 145 -8.62 -4.43 9.26
CA PHE A 145 -9.33 -3.52 10.17
C PHE A 145 -8.39 -2.47 10.75
N LEU A 146 -8.91 -1.31 11.18
CA LEU A 146 -8.10 -0.27 11.81
C LEU A 146 -7.51 -0.73 13.15
N ASN A 147 -8.33 -1.36 14.00
CA ASN A 147 -7.97 -1.82 15.35
C ASN A 147 -7.65 -3.31 15.37
N HIS A 148 -8.56 -4.15 14.88
CA HIS A 148 -8.39 -5.61 14.91
C HIS A 148 -7.22 -6.08 14.03
N ARG A 149 -6.54 -7.14 14.50
CA ARG A 149 -5.42 -7.79 13.79
C ARG A 149 -5.64 -9.31 13.79
N SER A 150 -5.59 -9.92 12.62
CA SER A 150 -5.53 -11.39 12.53
C SER A 150 -4.15 -11.91 12.97
N SER A 151 -4.02 -13.23 13.11
CA SER A 151 -2.72 -13.88 13.32
C SER A 151 -1.90 -14.05 12.03
N ALA A 152 -2.41 -13.60 10.88
CA ALA A 152 -1.75 -13.80 9.60
C ALA A 152 -0.50 -12.91 9.50
N THR A 153 0.63 -13.48 9.07
CA THR A 153 1.92 -12.78 8.98
C THR A 153 2.02 -11.87 7.76
N GLY A 154 1.10 -11.99 6.80
CA GLY A 154 1.21 -11.35 5.50
C GLY A 154 2.22 -12.06 4.59
N SER A 155 2.63 -11.36 3.54
CA SER A 155 3.55 -11.84 2.51
C SER A 155 4.60 -10.76 2.21
N GLY A 156 5.38 -10.93 1.14
CA GLY A 156 6.36 -9.92 0.73
C GLY A 156 5.75 -8.55 0.40
N THR A 157 4.47 -8.50 0.05
CA THR A 157 3.69 -7.29 -0.28
C THR A 157 2.56 -7.03 0.72
N GLN A 158 1.94 -8.08 1.28
CA GLN A 158 0.86 -7.96 2.26
C GLN A 158 1.41 -7.73 3.67
N ALA A 159 0.79 -6.80 4.41
CA ALA A 159 1.14 -6.54 5.79
C ALA A 159 0.57 -7.60 6.74
N PRO A 160 1.19 -7.82 7.91
CA PRO A 160 0.61 -8.68 8.94
C PRO A 160 -0.73 -8.15 9.48
N GLY A 161 -1.51 -9.06 10.06
CA GLY A 161 -2.77 -8.76 10.73
C GLY A 161 -3.92 -8.41 9.79
N GLY A 162 -3.84 -8.82 8.52
CA GLY A 162 -4.94 -8.76 7.54
C GLY A 162 -5.62 -10.11 7.32
N TYR A 163 -6.69 -10.10 6.55
CA TYR A 163 -7.41 -11.28 6.09
C TYR A 163 -7.31 -11.31 4.57
N PHE A 164 -6.67 -12.34 4.04
CA PHE A 164 -6.27 -12.37 2.64
C PHE A 164 -7.16 -13.28 1.80
N ASN A 165 -7.22 -13.00 0.51
CA ASN A 165 -7.85 -13.87 -0.49
C ASN A 165 -9.31 -14.20 -0.13
N ILE A 166 -10.07 -13.19 0.30
CA ILE A 166 -11.51 -13.29 0.53
C ILE A 166 -12.20 -13.28 -0.83
N ARG A 167 -13.01 -14.30 -1.10
CA ARG A 167 -13.58 -14.55 -2.42
C ARG A 167 -15.10 -14.52 -2.45
N ASP A 168 -15.73 -14.85 -1.34
CA ASP A 168 -17.18 -15.01 -1.27
C ASP A 168 -17.84 -14.31 -0.08
N ALA A 169 -19.15 -14.12 -0.19
CA ALA A 169 -19.99 -13.49 0.83
C ALA A 169 -19.97 -14.22 2.18
N ARG A 170 -19.73 -15.54 2.19
CA ARG A 170 -19.70 -16.34 3.42
C ARG A 170 -18.43 -16.08 4.21
N GLN A 171 -17.28 -15.93 3.54
CA GLN A 171 -16.03 -15.51 4.16
C GLN A 171 -16.16 -14.10 4.76
N VAL A 172 -16.78 -13.16 4.03
CA VAL A 172 -17.08 -11.81 4.57
C VAL A 172 -17.98 -11.89 5.80
N SER A 173 -19.06 -12.69 5.75
CA SER A 173 -19.98 -12.83 6.87
C SER A 173 -19.28 -13.34 8.13
N ARG A 174 -18.47 -14.41 8.00
CA ARG A 174 -17.66 -14.96 9.10
C ARG A 174 -16.67 -13.95 9.66
N LEU A 175 -16.07 -13.15 8.79
CA LEU A 175 -15.15 -12.10 9.20
C LEU A 175 -15.83 -11.10 10.14
N PHE A 176 -16.98 -10.56 9.72
CA PHE A 176 -17.74 -9.60 10.51
C PHE A 176 -18.43 -10.22 11.74
N GLU A 177 -18.66 -11.53 11.74
CA GLU A 177 -19.08 -12.26 12.94
C GLU A 177 -17.96 -12.35 13.98
N SER A 178 -16.70 -12.46 13.55
CA SER A 178 -15.53 -12.60 14.43
C SER A 178 -14.98 -11.28 14.98
N VAL A 179 -15.31 -10.15 14.36
CA VAL A 179 -14.84 -8.80 14.77
C VAL A 179 -16.00 -7.97 15.32
N ARG A 180 -15.72 -7.14 16.32
CA ARG A 180 -16.70 -6.24 16.94
C ARG A 180 -16.15 -4.81 16.93
N PRO A 181 -16.95 -3.82 16.52
CA PRO A 181 -16.54 -2.41 16.56
C PRO A 181 -16.14 -1.98 17.97
N CYS A 182 -14.90 -1.51 18.13
CA CYS A 182 -14.34 -0.97 19.37
C CYS A 182 -13.07 -0.13 19.12
N GLY A 183 -12.72 0.72 20.09
CA GLY A 183 -11.50 1.53 20.00
C GLY A 183 -11.66 2.81 19.19
N SER A 184 -10.53 3.38 18.77
CA SER A 184 -10.44 4.66 18.06
C SER A 184 -10.30 4.45 16.55
N THR A 185 -10.01 5.52 15.81
CA THR A 185 -9.88 5.50 14.34
C THR A 185 -8.41 5.77 13.93
N PRO A 186 -7.44 4.87 14.20
CA PRO A 186 -6.01 5.08 13.91
C PRO A 186 -5.68 4.83 12.43
N THR A 187 -6.24 5.67 11.57
CA THR A 187 -6.17 5.56 10.11
C THR A 187 -4.73 5.63 9.58
N GLY A 188 -3.95 6.62 10.03
CA GLY A 188 -2.58 6.83 9.58
C GLY A 188 -1.67 5.66 9.95
N ALA A 189 -1.73 5.21 11.21
CA ALA A 189 -0.96 4.07 11.69
C ALA A 189 -1.27 2.79 10.91
N ARG A 190 -2.55 2.53 10.60
CA ARG A 190 -2.92 1.34 9.83
C ARG A 190 -2.50 1.45 8.37
N LEU A 191 -2.69 2.60 7.72
CA LEU A 191 -2.18 2.86 6.37
C LEU A 191 -0.66 2.66 6.31
N HIS A 192 0.08 3.16 7.30
CA HIS A 192 1.53 2.98 7.36
C HIS A 192 1.91 1.49 7.39
N SER A 193 1.22 0.70 8.21
CA SER A 193 1.44 -0.75 8.32
C SER A 193 1.23 -1.47 6.99
N ILE A 194 0.24 -1.04 6.20
CA ILE A 194 -0.13 -1.68 4.92
C ILE A 194 0.81 -1.23 3.80
N LEU A 195 1.06 0.07 3.67
CA LEU A 195 1.89 0.64 2.61
C LEU A 195 3.37 0.27 2.76
N LYS A 196 3.89 0.18 3.98
CA LYS A 196 5.31 -0.05 4.24
C LYS A 196 5.87 -1.32 3.56
N PRO A 197 5.31 -2.53 3.75
CA PRO A 197 5.84 -3.75 3.11
C PRO A 197 5.77 -3.65 1.59
N TYR A 198 4.64 -3.20 1.04
CA TYR A 198 4.44 -3.04 -0.40
C TYR A 198 5.45 -2.05 -1.03
N VAL A 199 5.55 -0.82 -0.50
CA VAL A 199 6.49 0.19 -1.01
C VAL A 199 7.94 -0.29 -0.86
N SER A 200 8.27 -0.98 0.23
CA SER A 200 9.61 -1.56 0.41
C SER A 200 9.89 -2.68 -0.59
N HIS A 201 8.88 -3.45 -0.98
CA HIS A 201 8.98 -4.53 -1.96
C HIS A 201 9.32 -3.98 -3.33
N ILE A 202 8.55 -3.02 -3.83
CA ILE A 202 8.78 -2.40 -5.15
C ILE A 202 10.09 -1.62 -5.18
N ALA A 203 10.47 -0.95 -4.09
CA ALA A 203 11.74 -0.25 -4.02
C ALA A 203 12.96 -1.19 -4.16
N ARG A 204 12.88 -2.42 -3.63
CA ARG A 204 13.93 -3.45 -3.83
C ARG A 204 13.95 -4.02 -5.25
N ARG A 205 12.89 -3.82 -6.01
CA ARG A 205 12.70 -4.33 -7.38
C ARG A 205 12.49 -3.18 -8.37
N ALA A 206 13.09 -2.01 -8.12
CA ALA A 206 12.81 -0.81 -8.90
C ALA A 206 13.05 -1.01 -10.41
N GLU A 207 14.05 -1.79 -10.80
CA GLU A 207 14.34 -2.16 -12.20
C GLU A 207 13.23 -2.96 -12.88
N ASN A 208 12.37 -3.63 -12.10
CA ASN A 208 11.27 -4.46 -12.57
C ASN A 208 9.97 -4.10 -11.84
N ILE A 209 9.72 -2.81 -11.61
CA ILE A 209 8.55 -2.35 -10.84
C ILE A 209 7.23 -2.83 -11.44
N ASP A 210 7.14 -2.91 -12.77
CA ASP A 210 5.98 -3.40 -13.52
C ASP A 210 5.66 -4.88 -13.28
N SER A 211 6.57 -5.64 -12.65
CA SER A 211 6.32 -7.03 -12.24
C SER A 211 5.48 -7.15 -10.97
N THR A 212 5.30 -6.05 -10.23
CA THR A 212 4.45 -6.02 -9.03
C THR A 212 3.10 -5.40 -9.40
N LYS A 213 2.03 -6.18 -9.22
CA LYS A 213 0.66 -5.74 -9.47
C LYS A 213 0.36 -4.48 -8.63
N PRO A 214 -0.18 -3.40 -9.23
CA PRO A 214 -0.62 -2.21 -8.51
C PRO A 214 -1.63 -2.55 -7.40
N VAL A 215 -1.75 -1.69 -6.39
CA VAL A 215 -2.69 -1.88 -5.28
C VAL A 215 -3.69 -0.72 -5.19
N ASN A 216 -4.97 -1.04 -4.98
CA ASN A 216 -6.03 -0.07 -4.71
C ASN A 216 -6.58 -0.28 -3.29
N ILE A 217 -6.25 0.65 -2.39
CA ILE A 217 -6.61 0.62 -0.98
C ILE A 217 -7.88 1.46 -0.76
N ILE A 218 -8.96 0.85 -0.29
CA ILE A 218 -10.25 1.50 -0.04
C ILE A 218 -10.49 1.53 1.46
N VAL A 219 -10.36 2.70 2.06
CA VAL A 219 -10.62 2.96 3.48
C VAL A 219 -12.10 3.27 3.66
N ILE A 220 -12.83 2.47 4.44
CA ILE A 220 -14.24 2.68 4.75
C ILE A 220 -14.39 3.09 6.21
N THR A 221 -14.91 4.28 6.48
CA THR A 221 -15.00 4.86 7.83
C THR A 221 -16.22 5.77 8.01
N ASP A 222 -16.73 5.87 9.23
CA ASP A 222 -17.74 6.86 9.63
C ASP A 222 -17.21 7.93 10.59
N GLY A 223 -15.90 7.95 10.85
CA GLY A 223 -15.28 8.77 11.87
C GLY A 223 -14.09 9.59 11.37
N CYS A 224 -13.69 10.56 12.19
CA CYS A 224 -12.47 11.32 12.00
C CYS A 224 -11.24 10.50 12.42
N PRO A 225 -10.13 10.51 11.65
CA PRO A 225 -8.87 9.94 12.08
C PRO A 225 -8.44 10.46 13.46
N THR A 226 -7.96 9.55 14.31
CA THR A 226 -7.42 9.88 15.65
C THR A 226 -5.91 10.10 15.66
N ASP A 227 -5.29 10.03 14.50
CA ASP A 227 -3.87 10.21 14.22
C ASP A 227 -3.69 11.01 12.92
N ASP A 228 -2.46 11.05 12.40
CA ASP A 228 -2.10 11.82 11.19
C ASP A 228 -1.98 10.91 9.95
N PRO A 229 -3.06 10.72 9.17
CA PRO A 229 -2.99 10.01 7.89
C PRO A 229 -2.29 10.83 6.80
N GLU A 230 -2.36 12.16 6.81
CA GLU A 230 -1.76 13.05 5.80
C GLU A 230 -0.25 12.81 5.74
N GLY A 231 0.44 12.92 6.89
CA GLY A 231 1.89 12.74 6.97
C GLY A 231 2.35 11.36 6.51
N ILE A 232 1.55 10.31 6.78
CA ILE A 232 1.83 8.94 6.33
C ILE A 232 1.69 8.80 4.81
N ILE A 233 0.64 9.38 4.24
CA ILE A 233 0.39 9.37 2.79
C ILE A 233 1.52 10.12 2.07
N VAL A 234 1.82 11.35 2.51
CA VAL A 234 2.89 12.19 1.94
C VAL A 234 4.24 11.47 2.01
N HIS A 235 4.54 10.81 3.13
CA HIS A 235 5.78 10.04 3.29
C HIS A 235 5.92 8.92 2.27
N HIS A 236 4.87 8.14 2.03
CA HIS A 236 4.91 7.05 1.05
C HIS A 236 4.83 7.54 -0.38
N ALA A 237 4.08 8.62 -0.65
CA ALA A 237 4.05 9.29 -1.95
C ALA A 237 5.45 9.71 -2.41
N ARG A 238 6.19 10.41 -1.55
CA ARG A 238 7.59 10.84 -1.84
C ARG A 238 8.53 9.65 -2.06
N LYS A 239 8.32 8.52 -1.37
CA LYS A 239 9.11 7.30 -1.60
C LYS A 239 8.82 6.67 -2.95
N LEU A 240 7.56 6.64 -3.36
CA LEU A 240 7.14 6.16 -4.68
C LEU A 240 7.76 7.02 -5.79
N ASP A 241 7.76 8.34 -5.63
CA ASP A 241 8.35 9.25 -6.62
C ASP A 241 9.87 9.08 -6.72
N LYS A 242 10.55 8.86 -5.59
CA LYS A 242 12.00 8.61 -5.56
C LYS A 242 12.44 7.38 -6.36
N ILE A 243 11.58 6.37 -6.45
CA ILE A 243 11.84 5.15 -7.23
C ILE A 243 11.17 5.19 -8.61
N GLU A 244 10.68 6.36 -9.02
CA GLU A 244 9.99 6.58 -10.29
C GLU A 244 8.82 5.61 -10.51
N ALA A 245 8.11 5.26 -9.43
CA ALA A 245 7.01 4.31 -9.49
C ALA A 245 5.88 4.84 -10.38
N PRO A 246 5.30 4.00 -11.26
CA PRO A 246 4.18 4.40 -12.12
C PRO A 246 3.09 5.09 -11.31
N PRO A 247 2.50 6.22 -11.74
CA PRO A 247 1.54 7.01 -10.95
C PRO A 247 0.45 6.17 -10.27
N HIS A 248 -0.04 5.15 -10.97
CA HIS A 248 -1.10 4.23 -10.56
C HIS A 248 -0.64 3.04 -9.69
N GLN A 249 0.65 2.91 -9.34
CA GLN A 249 1.18 1.77 -8.58
C GLN A 249 0.52 1.61 -7.22
N VAL A 250 0.09 2.71 -6.61
CA VAL A 250 -0.68 2.74 -5.36
C VAL A 250 -1.82 3.72 -5.54
N GLY A 251 -3.02 3.26 -5.23
CA GLY A 251 -4.22 4.04 -5.06
C GLY A 251 -4.72 3.97 -3.63
N ILE A 252 -5.16 5.10 -3.08
CA ILE A 252 -5.89 5.17 -1.81
C ILE A 252 -7.23 5.86 -2.09
N GLN A 253 -8.28 5.34 -1.50
CA GLN A 253 -9.61 5.92 -1.60
C GLN A 253 -10.27 5.93 -0.24
N PHE A 254 -10.72 7.09 0.19
CA PHE A 254 -11.55 7.21 1.38
C PHE A 254 -13.01 7.16 0.99
N PHE A 255 -13.76 6.27 1.64
CA PHE A 255 -15.17 6.11 1.45
C PHE A 255 -15.90 6.27 2.78
N GLN A 256 -16.64 7.38 2.89
CA GLN A 256 -17.41 7.65 4.09
C GLN A 256 -18.70 6.83 4.10
N VAL A 257 -18.94 6.10 5.18
CA VAL A 257 -20.25 5.50 5.51
C VAL A 257 -20.93 6.34 6.59
N GLY A 258 -22.27 6.37 6.56
CA GLY A 258 -23.05 7.25 7.43
C GLY A 258 -23.03 8.72 7.01
N ASN A 259 -23.42 9.61 7.91
CA ASN A 259 -23.61 11.04 7.66
C ASN A 259 -22.97 11.93 8.75
N GLU A 260 -21.94 11.41 9.42
CA GLU A 260 -21.23 12.13 10.47
C GLU A 260 -20.48 13.34 9.86
N LEU A 261 -20.75 14.53 10.40
CA LEU A 261 -20.22 15.77 9.84
C LEU A 261 -18.72 15.94 10.09
N GLY A 262 -18.22 15.44 11.22
CA GLY A 262 -16.80 15.43 11.56
C GLY A 262 -15.97 14.62 10.56
N ALA A 263 -16.40 13.41 10.22
CA ALA A 263 -15.79 12.55 9.21
C ALA A 263 -15.83 13.21 7.84
N THR A 264 -16.97 13.82 7.48
CA THR A 264 -17.09 14.58 6.22
C THR A 264 -16.07 15.72 6.16
N LYS A 265 -15.92 16.48 7.25
CA LYS A 265 -14.97 17.60 7.35
C LYS A 265 -13.54 17.10 7.30
N ALA A 266 -13.20 16.09 8.08
CA ALA A 266 -11.86 15.51 8.15
C ALA A 266 -11.40 14.94 6.80
N LEU A 267 -12.29 14.28 6.05
CA LEU A 267 -11.95 13.76 4.72
C LEU A 267 -11.74 14.88 3.69
N ARG A 268 -12.51 15.97 3.77
CA ARG A 268 -12.29 17.15 2.91
C ARG A 268 -10.98 17.85 3.25
N GLU A 269 -10.71 18.06 4.54
CA GLU A 269 -9.46 18.66 5.00
C GLU A 269 -8.26 17.81 4.54
N LEU A 270 -8.34 16.48 4.66
CA LEU A 270 -7.31 15.58 4.15
C LEU A 270 -7.12 15.71 2.62
N ASP A 271 -8.21 15.81 1.84
CA ASP A 271 -8.13 15.97 0.38
C ASP A 271 -7.48 17.30 -0.02
N ASP A 272 -7.91 18.40 0.61
CA ASP A 272 -7.39 19.75 0.39
C ASP A 272 -5.90 19.82 0.76
N GLU A 273 -5.53 19.34 1.95
CA GLU A 273 -4.13 19.32 2.44
C GLU A 273 -3.23 18.53 1.49
N LEU A 274 -3.64 17.32 1.07
CA LEU A 274 -2.84 16.51 0.14
C LEU A 274 -2.68 17.19 -1.22
N SER A 275 -3.68 17.93 -1.70
CA SER A 275 -3.60 18.69 -2.95
C SER A 275 -2.57 19.82 -2.88
N GLU A 276 -2.40 20.44 -1.70
CA GLU A 276 -1.43 21.53 -1.47
C GLU A 276 0.01 21.04 -1.33
N GLN A 277 0.23 19.77 -0.92
CA GLN A 277 1.56 19.20 -0.72
C GLN A 277 2.34 18.92 -2.01
N GLY A 278 1.70 19.04 -3.18
CA GLY A 278 2.32 18.80 -4.48
C GLY A 278 2.83 17.37 -4.68
N ILE A 279 2.23 16.40 -3.99
CA ILE A 279 2.55 14.98 -4.15
C ILE A 279 1.88 14.40 -5.40
N ARG A 280 2.32 13.22 -5.84
CA ARG A 280 1.63 12.43 -6.86
C ARG A 280 0.13 12.27 -6.52
N ASP A 281 -0.72 12.33 -7.54
CA ASP A 281 -2.14 12.04 -7.38
C ASP A 281 -2.36 10.54 -7.16
N MET A 282 -2.62 10.17 -5.91
CA MET A 282 -2.84 8.79 -5.48
C MET A 282 -3.97 8.64 -4.46
N VAL A 283 -4.65 9.73 -4.08
CA VAL A 283 -5.71 9.73 -3.08
C VAL A 283 -6.96 10.34 -3.69
N ASP A 284 -8.09 9.66 -3.53
CA ASP A 284 -9.42 10.21 -3.85
C ASP A 284 -10.33 10.07 -2.63
N THR A 285 -11.25 11.02 -2.44
CA THR A 285 -12.29 10.94 -1.40
C THR A 285 -13.69 10.81 -2.03
N ALA A 286 -14.52 9.96 -1.45
CA ALA A 286 -15.90 9.76 -1.88
C ALA A 286 -16.82 9.63 -0.66
N THR A 287 -18.02 10.21 -0.78
CA THR A 287 -19.03 10.17 0.28
C THR A 287 -20.26 9.41 -0.17
N TRP A 288 -20.91 8.73 0.79
CA TRP A 288 -22.17 8.03 0.62
C TRP A 288 -23.21 8.82 -0.21
N ASN A 289 -23.50 10.07 0.19
CA ASN A 289 -24.54 10.90 -0.45
C ASN A 289 -24.27 11.25 -1.92
N SER A 290 -23.02 11.15 -2.38
CA SER A 290 -22.64 11.49 -3.75
C SER A 290 -22.77 10.31 -4.74
N THR A 291 -23.02 9.10 -4.24
CA THR A 291 -22.96 7.87 -5.06
C THR A 291 -24.32 7.27 -5.41
N THR A 292 -25.39 7.58 -4.67
CA THR A 292 -26.76 7.09 -4.96
C THR A 292 -27.66 8.17 -5.57
N ALA A 293 -28.27 7.87 -6.74
CA ALA A 293 -29.20 8.78 -7.42
C ALA A 293 -30.54 9.04 -6.68
N ASN A 294 -30.88 8.20 -5.70
CA ASN A 294 -32.23 8.13 -5.12
C ASN A 294 -32.34 8.56 -3.65
N ASN A 295 -31.33 9.20 -3.05
CA ASN A 295 -31.36 9.66 -1.65
C ASN A 295 -31.69 8.56 -0.61
N THR A 296 -31.62 7.28 -1.01
CA THR A 296 -31.71 6.14 -0.09
C THR A 296 -30.49 6.18 0.80
N GLN A 297 -30.65 6.11 2.12
CA GLN A 297 -29.55 6.31 3.08
C GLN A 297 -28.68 5.05 3.33
N THR A 298 -28.81 3.97 2.57
CA THR A 298 -28.22 2.64 2.88
C THR A 298 -27.07 2.22 1.98
N LEU A 299 -25.87 1.95 2.52
CA LEU A 299 -24.69 1.53 1.74
C LEU A 299 -24.99 0.42 0.72
N THR A 300 -24.96 0.75 -0.58
CA THR A 300 -25.17 -0.23 -1.64
C THR A 300 -23.87 -0.74 -2.22
N ALA A 301 -23.90 -1.98 -2.72
CA ALA A 301 -22.82 -2.54 -3.50
C ALA A 301 -22.48 -1.67 -4.71
N ASP A 302 -23.48 -1.10 -5.39
CA ASP A 302 -23.28 -0.19 -6.52
C ASP A 302 -22.53 1.09 -6.13
N GLY A 303 -22.76 1.62 -4.92
CA GLY A 303 -22.07 2.80 -4.41
C GLY A 303 -20.59 2.53 -4.19
N ILE A 304 -20.25 1.45 -3.47
CA ILE A 304 -18.84 1.06 -3.28
C ILE A 304 -18.22 0.63 -4.61
N LEU A 305 -18.96 -0.06 -5.48
CA LEU A 305 -18.44 -0.46 -6.78
C LEU A 305 -18.13 0.77 -7.62
N LYS A 306 -19.02 1.76 -7.70
CA LYS A 306 -18.74 3.05 -8.35
C LYS A 306 -17.51 3.75 -7.77
N VAL A 307 -17.26 3.59 -6.47
CA VAL A 307 -16.08 4.13 -5.78
C VAL A 307 -14.82 3.39 -6.25
N VAL A 308 -14.83 2.05 -6.16
CA VAL A 308 -13.80 1.15 -6.70
C VAL A 308 -13.51 1.49 -8.17
N LEU A 309 -14.55 1.71 -8.98
CA LEU A 309 -14.42 2.02 -10.40
C LEU A 309 -13.89 3.44 -10.61
N GLY A 310 -14.52 4.44 -9.99
CA GLY A 310 -14.32 5.86 -10.26
C GLY A 310 -12.93 6.39 -9.93
N ALA A 311 -12.32 5.93 -8.84
CA ALA A 311 -10.94 6.30 -8.50
C ALA A 311 -9.93 5.73 -9.50
N VAL A 312 -10.20 4.52 -10.01
CA VAL A 312 -9.30 3.86 -10.98
C VAL A 312 -9.45 4.48 -12.38
N VAL A 313 -10.69 4.74 -12.83
CA VAL A 313 -10.98 5.36 -14.13
C VAL A 313 -10.26 6.71 -14.27
N ARG A 314 -10.37 7.59 -13.27
CA ARG A 314 -9.72 8.92 -13.28
C ARG A 314 -8.20 8.83 -13.44
N ARG A 315 -7.58 7.78 -12.88
CA ARG A 315 -6.13 7.56 -12.94
C ARG A 315 -5.70 6.96 -14.29
N LEU A 316 -6.50 6.05 -14.86
CA LEU A 316 -6.24 5.47 -16.18
C LEU A 316 -6.44 6.49 -17.31
N ASP A 317 -7.44 7.37 -17.21
CA ASP A 317 -7.70 8.40 -18.23
C ASP A 317 -6.54 9.40 -18.36
N ARG A 318 -5.84 9.72 -17.26
CA ARG A 318 -4.66 10.61 -17.30
C ARG A 318 -3.44 9.99 -17.98
N ARG A 319 -3.35 8.66 -18.05
CA ARG A 319 -2.30 7.95 -18.80
C ARG A 319 -2.40 8.25 -20.30
N SER A 320 -3.61 8.45 -20.82
CA SER A 320 -3.85 8.68 -22.25
C SER A 320 -3.49 10.11 -22.68
N THR A 321 -3.49 11.09 -21.78
CA THR A 321 -3.27 12.51 -22.14
C THR A 321 -1.79 12.93 -22.16
N HIS A 322 -0.90 12.22 -21.47
CA HIS A 322 0.54 12.53 -21.43
C HIS A 322 1.37 11.81 -22.52
N GLY A 323 0.72 11.02 -23.39
CA GLY A 323 1.36 10.23 -24.45
C GLY A 323 1.34 10.85 -25.86
N SER A 324 0.82 12.08 -26.02
CA SER A 324 0.66 12.71 -27.34
C SER A 324 1.65 13.87 -27.51
N PRO A 325 2.75 13.72 -28.29
CA PRO A 325 3.49 14.88 -28.77
C PRO A 325 2.56 15.65 -29.70
N GLN A 326 2.28 16.92 -29.39
CA GLN A 326 1.67 17.83 -30.34
C GLN A 326 2.55 17.87 -31.59
N GLY A 327 2.07 17.27 -32.67
CA GLY A 327 2.66 17.42 -33.99
C GLY A 327 2.66 18.89 -34.35
N ARG A 328 3.85 19.50 -34.38
CA ARG A 328 4.07 20.78 -35.04
C ARG A 328 3.71 20.61 -36.51
N ALA A 329 2.56 21.14 -36.91
CA ALA A 329 2.26 21.39 -38.31
C ALA A 329 3.28 22.41 -38.84
N ARG A 330 3.90 22.06 -39.97
CA ARG A 330 4.65 22.97 -40.84
C ARG A 330 3.68 23.72 -41.74
#